data_AF-A0A161ZVP6-F1
#
_entry.id   AF-A0A161ZVP6-F1
#
_cell.length_a   1.000
_cell.length_b   1.000
_cell.length_c   1.000
_cell.angle_alpha   90.00
_cell.angle_beta   90.00
_cell.angle_gamma   90.00
#
_symmetry.space_group_name_H-M   'P 1'
#
loop_
_entity.id
_entity.type
_entity.pdbx_description
1 polymer ?
#
loop_
_entity_poly.entity_id
_entity_poly.type
_entity_poly.pdbx_seq_one_letter_code
_entity_poly.pdbx_strand_id
1 'polypeptide(L)'
;MSRDLSIHASAVVQKNFSFTFVTPMVMHGAKRKEIAEFRIPSVRGILRYWWRTLQDETSPEFLLEKEEAIFGGTTNQQKSRVSFILQQPITGYKSENVLPHKTSPVSLKSIEANKTAIITMQTLHKHNEHFKLYDLYFQYILHLAGMGQRARRGFGACQWEEHKWGNKEMFTASLKQILEQLGVAQKFEFSISGDGMLKRKKSATTPHPVLSAVWIGEGKSTPHEVLKMFGEASHRANRYGNLGSVKERFASPLWCTVRKIGDLYYPIVTEVQAKDERYTNSKYERDRAEFLRVIGVSV
;
A
#
# COMPACT_ATOMS: atom_id res chain seq x y z
N MET A 1 -52.64 -11.67 17.23
CA MET A 1 -51.37 -11.22 17.86
C MET A 1 -50.30 -11.18 16.78
N SER A 2 -50.16 -10.02 16.13
CA SER A 2 -49.09 -9.76 15.16
C SER A 2 -47.82 -9.40 15.94
N ARG A 3 -46.75 -10.18 15.77
CA ARG A 3 -45.43 -9.81 16.28
C ARG A 3 -44.80 -8.86 15.27
N ASP A 4 -44.71 -7.59 15.65
CA ASP A 4 -43.88 -6.60 14.99
C ASP A 4 -42.45 -7.10 14.90
N LEU A 5 -42.01 -7.43 13.69
CA LEU A 5 -40.59 -7.53 13.33
C LEU A 5 -40.11 -6.09 13.12
N SER A 6 -39.70 -5.43 14.21
CA SER A 6 -38.99 -4.16 14.12
C SER A 6 -37.63 -4.38 13.45
N ILE A 7 -37.56 -4.14 12.15
CA ILE A 7 -36.31 -4.03 11.40
C ILE A 7 -35.59 -2.77 11.92
N HIS A 8 -34.70 -2.94 12.89
CA HIS A 8 -33.82 -1.85 13.33
C HIS A 8 -32.85 -1.54 12.18
N ALA A 9 -33.13 -0.48 11.42
CA ALA A 9 -32.16 0.07 10.48
C ALA A 9 -30.88 0.43 11.24
N SER A 10 -29.76 -0.18 10.86
CA SER A 10 -28.45 0.09 11.45
C SER A 10 -28.08 1.57 11.25
N ALA A 11 -27.68 2.27 12.32
CA ALA A 11 -27.20 3.66 12.26
C ALA A 11 -25.88 3.82 11.48
N VAL A 12 -25.21 2.70 11.18
CA VAL A 12 -23.94 2.64 10.46
C VAL A 12 -24.06 1.82 9.18
N VAL A 13 -23.31 2.23 8.17
CA VAL A 13 -23.01 1.44 6.98
C VAL A 13 -21.61 0.85 7.18
N GLN A 14 -21.43 -0.44 6.93
CA GLN A 14 -20.17 -1.13 7.20
C GLN A 14 -19.81 -2.18 6.15
N LYS A 15 -18.51 -2.45 6.00
CA LYS A 15 -17.94 -3.51 5.16
C LYS A 15 -16.75 -4.14 5.87
N ASN A 16 -16.65 -5.45 5.80
CA ASN A 16 -15.51 -6.19 6.33
C ASN A 16 -14.46 -6.41 5.25
N PHE A 17 -13.20 -6.26 5.61
CA PHE A 17 -12.06 -6.65 4.80
C PHE A 17 -11.29 -7.73 5.55
N SER A 18 -11.39 -8.98 5.06
CA SER A 18 -10.60 -10.11 5.55
C SER A 18 -9.36 -10.30 4.68
N PHE A 19 -8.17 -10.17 5.25
CA PHE A 19 -6.93 -10.35 4.51
C PHE A 19 -5.92 -11.20 5.27
N THR A 20 -5.12 -11.93 4.51
CA THR A 20 -4.02 -12.77 5.01
C THR A 20 -2.70 -12.03 4.82
N PHE A 21 -1.83 -12.00 5.83
CA PHE A 21 -0.46 -11.49 5.66
C PHE A 21 0.35 -12.45 4.79
N VAL A 22 0.78 -12.00 3.61
CA VAL A 22 1.54 -12.80 2.65
C VAL A 22 3.03 -12.82 3.01
N THR A 23 3.51 -11.73 3.59
CA THR A 23 4.89 -11.57 4.09
C THR A 23 4.84 -11.14 5.55
N PRO A 24 5.89 -11.39 6.36
CA PRO A 24 5.90 -10.95 7.74
C PRO A 24 5.64 -9.45 7.88
N MET A 25 4.80 -9.08 8.84
CA MET A 25 4.43 -7.69 9.09
C MET A 25 5.11 -7.15 10.33
N VAL A 26 5.89 -6.10 10.15
CA VAL A 26 6.62 -5.44 11.24
C VAL A 26 5.90 -4.15 11.61
N MET A 27 5.02 -4.20 12.60
CA MET A 27 4.26 -3.04 13.06
C MET A 27 4.27 -3.03 14.58
N HIS A 28 4.52 -1.88 15.20
CA HIS A 28 4.81 -1.81 16.64
C HIS A 28 4.03 -0.71 17.35
N GLY A 29 3.70 -0.99 18.61
CA GLY A 29 3.17 -0.05 19.59
C GLY A 29 4.26 0.58 20.44
N ALA A 30 3.91 0.88 21.70
CA ALA A 30 4.85 1.39 22.69
C ALA A 30 6.01 0.38 22.95
N LYS A 31 5.71 -0.92 22.98
CA LYS A 31 6.68 -2.00 23.26
C LYS A 31 7.41 -2.50 22.00
N ARG A 32 8.06 -1.59 21.28
CA ARG A 32 8.65 -1.85 19.94
C ARG A 32 9.70 -2.96 19.84
N LYS A 33 10.32 -3.37 20.95
CA LYS A 33 11.35 -4.42 20.96
C LYS A 33 10.80 -5.81 21.31
N GLU A 34 9.59 -5.86 21.87
CA GLU A 34 9.05 -7.08 22.48
C GLU A 34 7.99 -7.74 21.59
N ILE A 35 7.13 -6.95 20.95
CA ILE A 35 5.93 -7.44 20.29
C ILE A 35 5.58 -6.60 19.07
N ALA A 36 5.29 -7.26 17.96
CA ALA A 36 4.59 -6.65 16.84
C ALA A 36 3.08 -6.71 17.08
N GLU A 37 2.39 -5.62 16.76
CA GLU A 37 0.94 -5.49 16.86
C GLU A 37 0.37 -4.82 15.62
N PHE A 38 -0.80 -5.28 15.17
CA PHE A 38 -1.52 -4.66 14.05
C PHE A 38 -2.33 -3.48 14.57
N ARG A 39 -2.12 -2.28 14.00
CA ARG A 39 -2.63 -1.02 14.55
C ARG A 39 -3.48 -0.28 13.53
N ILE A 40 -4.74 -0.07 13.88
CA ILE A 40 -5.66 0.77 13.10
C ILE A 40 -5.12 2.18 12.82
N PRO A 41 -4.48 2.90 13.77
CA PRO A 41 -3.86 4.19 13.47
C PRO A 41 -2.85 4.13 12.32
N SER A 42 -2.06 3.07 12.23
CA SER A 42 -1.10 2.86 11.13
C SER A 42 -1.82 2.65 9.80
N VAL A 43 -2.91 1.87 9.78
CA VAL A 43 -3.76 1.69 8.59
C VAL A 43 -4.33 3.03 8.11
N ARG A 44 -4.83 3.87 9.03
CA ARG A 44 -5.34 5.21 8.69
C ARG A 44 -4.26 6.12 8.10
N GLY A 45 -3.03 6.04 8.62
CA GLY A 45 -1.89 6.78 8.08
C GLY A 45 -1.55 6.37 6.64
N ILE A 46 -1.58 5.06 6.36
CA ILE A 46 -1.40 4.52 5.00
C ILE A 46 -2.53 4.99 4.09
N LEU A 47 -3.78 4.95 4.57
CA LEU A 47 -4.94 5.43 3.82
C LEU A 47 -4.82 6.88 3.36
N ARG A 48 -4.47 7.77 4.28
CA ARG A 48 -4.23 9.18 3.98
C ARG A 48 -3.06 9.39 3.02
N TYR A 49 -1.96 8.65 3.23
CA TYR A 49 -0.81 8.72 2.33
C TYR A 49 -1.18 8.33 0.90
N TRP A 50 -1.84 7.18 0.71
CA TRP A 50 -2.23 6.71 -0.62
C TRP A 50 -3.34 7.56 -1.23
N TRP A 51 -4.21 8.17 -0.43
CA TRP A 51 -5.11 9.22 -0.92
C TRP A 51 -4.34 10.38 -1.55
N ARG A 52 -3.31 10.90 -0.87
CA ARG A 52 -2.44 11.97 -1.42
C ARG A 52 -1.73 11.57 -2.71
N THR A 53 -1.45 10.28 -2.92
CA THR A 53 -0.78 9.84 -4.17
C THR A 53 -1.62 10.07 -5.43
N LEU A 54 -2.92 10.31 -5.31
CA LEU A 54 -3.82 10.58 -6.44
C LEU A 54 -4.22 12.06 -6.58
N GLN A 55 -3.70 12.91 -5.68
CA GLN A 55 -3.95 14.35 -5.58
C GLN A 55 -2.86 15.15 -6.30
N ASP A 56 -3.23 16.10 -7.16
CA ASP A 56 -2.29 16.91 -7.97
C ASP A 56 -2.14 18.36 -7.47
N GLU A 57 -2.63 18.63 -6.27
CA GLU A 57 -2.60 19.93 -5.62
C GLU A 57 -1.15 20.38 -5.37
N THR A 58 -0.80 21.57 -5.86
CA THR A 58 0.53 22.14 -5.65
C THR A 58 0.64 22.94 -4.35
N SER A 59 -0.49 23.37 -3.78
CA SER A 59 -0.55 24.04 -2.47
C SER A 59 -0.71 23.01 -1.35
N PRO A 60 0.24 22.92 -0.40
CA PRO A 60 0.11 22.08 0.79
C PRO A 60 -1.12 22.40 1.63
N GLU A 61 -1.50 23.68 1.71
CA GLU A 61 -2.64 24.16 2.49
C GLU A 61 -3.95 23.62 1.90
N PHE A 62 -4.12 23.73 0.59
CA PHE A 62 -5.32 23.23 -0.09
C PHE A 62 -5.39 21.69 -0.10
N LEU A 63 -4.25 21.02 -0.21
CA LEU A 63 -4.19 19.56 -0.06
C LEU A 63 -4.63 19.13 1.35
N LEU A 64 -4.16 19.83 2.38
CA LEU A 64 -4.51 19.57 3.76
C LEU A 64 -6.00 19.80 4.00
N GLU A 65 -6.57 20.90 3.50
CA GLU A 65 -8.00 21.19 3.60
C GLU A 65 -8.85 20.05 3.02
N LYS A 66 -8.51 19.57 1.81
CA LYS A 66 -9.18 18.42 1.18
C LYS A 66 -9.02 17.13 1.97
N GLU A 67 -7.83 16.87 2.50
CA GLU A 67 -7.58 15.69 3.33
C GLU A 67 -8.43 15.72 4.60
N GLU A 68 -8.48 16.85 5.30
CA GLU A 68 -9.24 16.99 6.54
C GLU A 68 -10.76 16.94 6.29
N ALA A 69 -11.25 17.46 5.16
CA ALA A 69 -12.65 17.33 4.78
C ALA A 69 -13.11 15.86 4.69
N ILE A 70 -12.22 14.98 4.20
CA ILE A 70 -12.48 13.55 4.01
C ILE A 70 -12.14 12.75 5.27
N PHE A 71 -10.97 12.93 5.87
CA PHE A 71 -10.46 12.07 6.94
C PHE A 71 -10.54 12.69 8.34
N GLY A 72 -11.04 13.92 8.46
CA GLY A 72 -10.97 14.71 9.68
C GLY A 72 -9.56 15.21 9.98
N GLY A 73 -9.46 16.21 10.86
CA GLY A 73 -8.19 16.81 11.22
C GLY A 73 -8.33 17.85 12.31
N THR A 74 -7.24 18.53 12.58
CA THR A 74 -7.13 19.41 13.75
C THR A 74 -7.36 20.87 13.43
N THR A 75 -7.23 21.29 12.16
CA THR A 75 -7.43 22.69 11.76
C THR A 75 -8.84 23.16 12.11
N ASN A 76 -9.85 22.34 11.77
CA ASN A 76 -11.25 22.58 12.09
C ASN A 76 -11.82 21.63 13.17
N GLN A 77 -10.95 20.94 13.91
CA GLN A 77 -11.32 19.94 14.94
C GLN A 77 -12.37 18.92 14.48
N GLN A 78 -12.26 18.48 13.23
CA GLN A 78 -13.23 17.59 12.60
C GLN A 78 -12.88 16.12 12.86
N LYS A 79 -13.84 15.34 13.38
CA LYS A 79 -13.70 13.88 13.49
C LYS A 79 -13.73 13.22 12.11
N SER A 80 -12.95 12.15 11.94
CA SER A 80 -13.00 11.30 10.73
C SER A 80 -14.41 10.75 10.51
N ARG A 81 -14.93 10.84 9.28
CA ARG A 81 -16.24 10.30 8.90
C ARG A 81 -16.21 8.78 8.70
N VAL A 82 -15.02 8.21 8.54
CA VAL A 82 -14.77 6.76 8.52
C VAL A 82 -14.10 6.30 9.80
N SER A 83 -14.48 5.11 10.27
CA SER A 83 -13.74 4.38 11.28
C SER A 83 -13.41 2.97 10.79
N PHE A 84 -12.27 2.48 11.27
CA PHE A 84 -11.81 1.13 11.06
C PHE A 84 -11.74 0.46 12.41
N ILE A 85 -12.29 -0.74 12.53
CA ILE A 85 -12.29 -1.54 13.76
C ILE A 85 -11.60 -2.84 13.42
N LEU A 86 -10.58 -3.18 14.21
CA LEU A 86 -9.96 -4.49 14.15
C LEU A 86 -10.83 -5.45 14.97
N GLN A 87 -11.34 -6.51 14.35
CA GLN A 87 -12.27 -7.41 15.03
C GLN A 87 -11.63 -8.21 16.17
N GLN A 88 -10.34 -8.53 16.05
CA GLN A 88 -9.57 -9.22 17.10
C GLN A 88 -8.14 -8.69 17.14
N PRO A 89 -7.53 -8.48 18.32
CA PRO A 89 -6.13 -8.09 18.41
C PRO A 89 -5.22 -9.07 17.69
N ILE A 90 -4.27 -8.54 16.90
CA ILE A 90 -3.29 -9.36 16.19
C ILE A 90 -1.91 -8.96 16.64
N THR A 91 -1.19 -9.94 17.17
CA THR A 91 0.17 -9.78 17.67
C THR A 91 1.12 -10.82 17.09
N GLY A 92 2.41 -10.54 17.22
CA GLY A 92 3.46 -11.44 16.79
C GLY A 92 4.77 -11.22 17.55
N TYR A 93 5.45 -12.33 17.81
CA TYR A 93 6.66 -12.38 18.65
C TYR A 93 7.87 -12.93 17.88
N LYS A 94 7.65 -13.40 16.65
CA LYS A 94 8.70 -13.97 15.81
C LYS A 94 9.67 -12.87 15.38
N SER A 95 10.96 -13.12 15.62
CA SER A 95 12.02 -12.25 15.13
C SER A 95 12.25 -12.54 13.64
N GLU A 96 12.11 -11.52 12.80
CA GLU A 96 12.33 -11.61 11.36
C GLU A 96 13.55 -10.82 10.94
N ASN A 97 14.36 -11.42 10.08
CA ASN A 97 15.54 -10.80 9.50
C ASN A 97 15.12 -9.66 8.56
N VAL A 98 15.59 -8.44 8.82
CA VAL A 98 15.22 -7.27 7.99
C VAL A 98 15.92 -7.23 6.64
N LEU A 99 16.91 -8.10 6.42
CA LEU A 99 17.64 -8.26 5.15
C LEU A 99 17.38 -9.69 4.63
N PRO A 100 16.24 -9.95 3.98
CA PRO A 100 15.81 -11.31 3.65
C PRO A 100 16.79 -12.06 2.72
N HIS A 101 17.61 -11.34 1.94
CA HIS A 101 18.58 -11.88 0.99
C HIS A 101 19.91 -12.35 1.61
N LYS A 102 20.17 -12.07 2.90
CA LYS A 102 21.41 -12.49 3.56
C LYS A 102 21.24 -12.62 5.06
N THR A 103 22.08 -13.41 5.71
CA THR A 103 22.10 -13.47 7.17
C THR A 103 22.44 -12.10 7.76
N SER A 104 21.62 -11.61 8.69
CA SER A 104 21.85 -10.35 9.40
C SER A 104 21.59 -10.54 10.89
N PRO A 105 22.42 -9.93 11.76
CA PRO A 105 22.13 -9.89 13.19
C PRO A 105 20.94 -8.97 13.51
N VAL A 106 20.52 -8.11 12.56
CA VAL A 106 19.42 -7.17 12.76
C VAL A 106 18.09 -7.86 12.45
N SER A 107 17.30 -8.07 13.49
CA SER A 107 15.94 -8.61 13.38
C SER A 107 14.92 -7.70 14.06
N LEU A 108 13.66 -7.82 13.64
CA LEU A 108 12.54 -7.11 14.24
C LEU A 108 11.42 -8.09 14.58
N LYS A 109 10.68 -7.80 15.66
CA LYS A 109 9.47 -8.56 15.99
C LYS A 109 8.44 -8.36 14.89
N SER A 110 7.72 -9.41 14.56
CA SER A 110 6.79 -9.43 13.44
C SER A 110 5.56 -10.28 13.74
N ILE A 111 4.46 -9.89 13.09
CA ILE A 111 3.31 -10.76 12.85
C ILE A 111 3.68 -11.67 11.68
N GLU A 112 3.54 -12.96 11.90
CA GLU A 112 3.93 -13.99 10.95
C GLU A 112 3.08 -13.97 9.68
N ALA A 113 3.66 -14.41 8.56
CA ALA A 113 2.89 -14.70 7.37
C ALA A 113 1.82 -15.76 7.65
N ASN A 114 0.78 -15.79 6.81
CA ASN A 114 -0.42 -16.64 6.91
C ASN A 114 -1.36 -16.33 8.09
N LYS A 115 -1.02 -15.39 8.98
CA LYS A 115 -2.02 -14.86 9.92
C LYS A 115 -3.05 -14.01 9.17
N THR A 116 -4.31 -14.12 9.58
CA THR A 116 -5.43 -13.37 9.01
C THR A 116 -5.82 -12.19 9.90
N ALA A 117 -6.41 -11.19 9.27
CA ALA A 117 -6.94 -10.01 9.94
C ALA A 117 -8.27 -9.63 9.32
N ILE A 118 -9.25 -9.27 10.16
CA ILE A 118 -10.51 -8.72 9.71
C ILE A 118 -10.63 -7.29 10.23
N ILE A 119 -10.72 -6.34 9.30
CA ILE A 119 -11.02 -4.94 9.60
C ILE A 119 -12.43 -4.63 9.13
N THR A 120 -13.25 -4.12 10.04
CA THR A 120 -14.54 -3.52 9.70
C THR A 120 -14.33 -2.04 9.41
N MET A 121 -14.59 -1.63 8.17
CA MET A 121 -14.74 -0.23 7.80
C MET A 121 -16.19 0.19 8.00
N GLN A 122 -16.43 1.30 8.69
CA GLN A 122 -17.79 1.80 8.92
C GLN A 122 -17.87 3.33 8.84
N THR A 123 -19.01 3.82 8.38
CA THR A 123 -19.41 5.24 8.44
C THR A 123 -20.78 5.35 9.08
N LEU A 124 -21.11 6.52 9.63
CA LEU A 124 -22.50 6.82 9.98
C LEU A 124 -23.35 6.89 8.70
N HIS A 125 -24.63 6.55 8.79
CA HIS A 125 -25.53 6.61 7.63
C HIS A 125 -25.59 8.00 6.97
N LYS A 126 -25.48 9.07 7.76
CA LYS A 126 -25.40 10.46 7.28
C LYS A 126 -24.12 10.81 6.48
N HIS A 127 -23.18 9.87 6.41
CA HIS A 127 -21.92 9.98 5.67
C HIS A 127 -21.77 8.89 4.61
N ASN A 128 -22.88 8.22 4.27
CA ASN A 128 -22.89 7.12 3.31
C ASN A 128 -22.41 7.56 1.91
N GLU A 129 -22.55 8.84 1.58
CA GLU A 129 -22.03 9.44 0.34
C GLU A 129 -20.51 9.25 0.18
N HIS A 130 -19.77 9.14 1.29
CA HIS A 130 -18.33 8.89 1.28
C HIS A 130 -17.96 7.41 1.46
N PHE A 131 -18.91 6.54 1.79
CA PHE A 131 -18.62 5.14 2.08
C PHE A 131 -17.92 4.44 0.90
N LYS A 132 -18.45 4.64 -0.31
CA LYS A 132 -17.86 4.11 -1.54
C LYS A 132 -16.46 4.66 -1.81
N LEU A 133 -16.22 5.93 -1.48
CA LEU A 133 -14.90 6.56 -1.62
C LEU A 133 -13.87 5.84 -0.74
N TYR A 134 -14.18 5.62 0.54
CA TYR A 134 -13.28 4.91 1.45
C TYR A 134 -13.04 3.46 1.04
N ASP A 135 -14.09 2.76 0.58
CA ASP A 135 -13.99 1.41 0.02
C ASP A 135 -12.97 1.39 -1.12
N LEU A 136 -13.12 2.27 -2.11
CA LEU A 136 -12.22 2.36 -3.27
C LEU A 136 -10.77 2.66 -2.88
N TYR A 137 -10.53 3.62 -1.97
CA TYR A 137 -9.17 3.91 -1.52
C TYR A 137 -8.55 2.75 -0.72
N PHE A 138 -9.35 2.03 0.07
CA PHE A 138 -8.86 0.87 0.78
C PHE A 138 -8.51 -0.26 -0.19
N GLN A 139 -9.33 -0.49 -1.20
CA GLN A 139 -9.02 -1.44 -2.27
C GLN A 139 -7.76 -1.03 -3.05
N TYR A 140 -7.58 0.25 -3.36
CA TYR A 140 -6.37 0.79 -4.01
C TYR A 140 -5.10 0.48 -3.22
N ILE A 141 -5.13 0.64 -1.89
CA ILE A 141 -4.01 0.27 -1.00
C ILE A 141 -3.78 -1.24 -1.02
N LEU A 142 -4.86 -2.03 -0.98
CA LEU A 142 -4.78 -3.49 -1.05
C LEU A 142 -4.28 -3.98 -2.42
N HIS A 143 -4.27 -3.17 -3.46
CA HIS A 143 -3.56 -3.49 -4.71
C HIS A 143 -2.07 -3.19 -4.60
N LEU A 144 -1.70 -2.00 -4.12
CA LEU A 144 -0.37 -1.43 -4.37
C LEU A 144 0.57 -1.35 -3.16
N ALA A 145 0.06 -1.52 -1.93
CA ALA A 145 0.82 -1.27 -0.71
C ALA A 145 1.08 -2.53 0.12
N GLY A 146 2.15 -2.48 0.93
CA GLY A 146 2.27 -3.25 2.16
C GLY A 146 2.04 -2.33 3.37
N MET A 147 1.98 -2.89 4.58
CA MET A 147 1.80 -2.11 5.81
C MET A 147 2.91 -2.36 6.82
N GLY A 148 3.24 -1.33 7.60
CA GLY A 148 4.25 -1.39 8.65
C GLY A 148 5.66 -0.98 8.21
N GLN A 149 6.64 -1.27 9.06
CA GLN A 149 8.04 -1.01 8.82
C GLN A 149 8.55 -1.89 7.68
N ARG A 150 9.46 -1.33 6.88
CA ARG A 150 10.00 -1.99 5.67
C ARG A 150 8.92 -2.37 4.64
N ALA A 151 7.70 -1.81 4.74
CA ALA A 151 6.65 -2.02 3.74
C ALA A 151 7.07 -1.63 2.33
N ARG A 152 7.91 -0.59 2.18
CA ARG A 152 8.49 -0.22 0.88
C ARG A 152 9.51 -1.22 0.32
N ARG A 153 9.87 -2.25 1.08
CA ARG A 153 10.82 -3.31 0.72
C ARG A 153 10.19 -4.70 0.88
N GLY A 154 8.86 -4.80 0.70
CA GLY A 154 8.14 -6.06 0.58
C GLY A 154 7.53 -6.62 1.87
N PHE A 155 7.86 -6.07 3.05
CA PHE A 155 7.27 -6.53 4.32
C PHE A 155 5.80 -6.10 4.44
N GLY A 156 5.02 -6.86 5.20
CA GLY A 156 3.61 -6.56 5.48
C GLY A 156 2.70 -6.48 4.26
N ALA A 157 3.07 -7.15 3.16
CA ALA A 157 2.15 -7.43 2.07
C ALA A 157 1.00 -8.32 2.58
N CYS A 158 -0.21 -8.08 2.07
CA CYS A 158 -1.39 -8.85 2.40
C CYS A 158 -2.18 -9.20 1.13
N GLN A 159 -2.94 -10.30 1.21
CA GLN A 159 -3.87 -10.74 0.17
C GLN A 159 -5.28 -10.63 0.73
N TRP A 160 -6.11 -9.83 0.06
CA TRP A 160 -7.52 -9.67 0.41
C TRP A 160 -8.33 -10.82 -0.19
N GLU A 161 -9.22 -11.42 0.60
CA GLU A 161 -9.97 -12.62 0.22
C GLU A 161 -10.91 -12.42 -0.99
N GLU A 162 -11.52 -11.25 -1.14
CA GLU A 162 -12.46 -10.96 -2.24
C GLU A 162 -11.76 -10.76 -3.58
N HIS A 163 -10.46 -10.42 -3.59
CA HIS A 163 -9.69 -10.26 -4.82
C HIS A 163 -8.82 -11.48 -5.07
N LYS A 164 -9.27 -12.31 -6.01
CA LYS A 164 -8.53 -13.44 -6.57
C LYS A 164 -8.27 -13.16 -8.04
N TRP A 165 -7.04 -12.76 -8.35
CA TRP A 165 -6.62 -12.53 -9.73
C TRP A 165 -6.10 -13.83 -10.32
N GLY A 166 -6.64 -14.27 -11.46
CA GLY A 166 -6.17 -15.47 -12.14
C GLY A 166 -4.86 -15.25 -12.91
N ASN A 167 -4.62 -14.03 -13.39
CA ASN A 167 -3.45 -13.64 -14.18
C ASN A 167 -3.13 -12.14 -14.01
N LYS A 168 -2.00 -11.70 -14.61
CA LYS A 168 -1.54 -10.30 -14.51
C LYS A 168 -2.56 -9.33 -15.11
N GLU A 169 -3.25 -9.73 -16.17
CA GLU A 169 -4.25 -8.93 -16.88
C GLU A 169 -5.45 -8.61 -15.98
N MET A 170 -5.95 -9.59 -15.21
CA MET A 170 -7.03 -9.39 -14.26
C MET A 170 -6.63 -8.45 -13.11
N PHE A 171 -5.39 -8.54 -12.62
CA PHE A 171 -4.87 -7.60 -11.61
C PHE A 171 -4.79 -6.18 -12.16
N THR A 172 -4.28 -6.01 -13.37
CA THR A 172 -4.24 -4.71 -14.06
C THR A 172 -5.63 -4.13 -14.28
N ALA A 173 -6.57 -4.96 -14.75
CA ALA A 173 -7.94 -4.55 -15.02
C ALA A 173 -8.66 -4.10 -13.74
N SER A 174 -8.50 -4.81 -12.61
CA SER A 174 -9.14 -4.42 -11.35
C SER A 174 -8.56 -3.11 -10.79
N LEU A 175 -7.24 -2.91 -10.89
CA LEU A 175 -6.63 -1.63 -10.51
C LEU A 175 -7.15 -0.49 -11.39
N LYS A 176 -7.21 -0.69 -12.71
CA LYS A 176 -7.77 0.28 -13.65
C LYS A 176 -9.20 0.64 -13.27
N GLN A 177 -10.04 -0.35 -12.99
CA GLN A 177 -11.43 -0.16 -12.60
C GLN A 177 -11.57 0.65 -11.29
N ILE A 178 -10.66 0.46 -10.32
CA ILE A 178 -10.63 1.27 -9.09
C ILE A 178 -10.27 2.72 -9.41
N LEU A 179 -9.25 2.95 -10.24
CA LEU A 179 -8.84 4.30 -10.63
C LEU A 179 -9.87 5.01 -11.52
N GLU A 180 -10.63 4.26 -12.32
CA GLU A 180 -11.78 4.78 -13.11
C GLU A 180 -12.91 5.20 -12.16
N GLN A 181 -13.28 4.36 -11.19
CA GLN A 181 -14.29 4.69 -10.18
C GLN A 181 -13.86 5.85 -9.26
N LEU A 182 -12.56 6.04 -9.04
CA LEU A 182 -12.00 7.20 -8.35
C LEU A 182 -11.90 8.45 -9.23
N GLY A 183 -12.22 8.36 -10.52
CA GLY A 183 -12.20 9.51 -11.45
C GLY A 183 -10.80 10.02 -11.78
N VAL A 184 -9.77 9.18 -11.68
CA VAL A 184 -8.36 9.57 -11.92
C VAL A 184 -7.65 8.74 -13.00
N ALA A 185 -8.29 7.70 -13.54
CA ALA A 185 -7.69 6.84 -14.56
C ALA A 185 -7.16 7.58 -15.80
N GLN A 186 -7.79 8.69 -16.18
CA GLN A 186 -7.39 9.52 -17.33
C GLN A 186 -5.96 10.06 -17.22
N LYS A 187 -5.39 10.14 -16.01
CA LYS A 187 -4.01 10.57 -15.73
C LYS A 187 -2.98 9.52 -16.14
N PHE A 188 -3.40 8.30 -16.44
CA PHE A 188 -2.53 7.14 -16.62
C PHE A 188 -2.73 6.47 -17.97
N GLU A 189 -1.66 5.90 -18.49
CA GLU A 189 -1.63 4.88 -19.53
C GLU A 189 -1.53 3.51 -18.85
N PHE A 190 -2.31 2.55 -19.34
CA PHE A 190 -2.34 1.19 -18.85
C PHE A 190 -1.84 0.26 -19.95
N SER A 191 -0.93 -0.66 -19.59
CA SER A 191 -0.58 -1.78 -20.47
C SER A 191 -1.13 -3.06 -19.88
N ILE A 192 -1.92 -3.77 -20.66
CA ILE A 192 -2.48 -5.07 -20.26
C ILE A 192 -1.46 -6.18 -20.53
N SER A 193 -0.52 -5.97 -21.47
CA SER A 193 0.56 -6.90 -21.79
C SER A 193 1.92 -6.37 -21.33
N GLY A 194 2.74 -7.22 -20.70
CA GLY A 194 4.10 -6.90 -20.27
C GLY A 194 4.22 -6.57 -18.77
N ASP A 195 5.42 -6.14 -18.36
CA ASP A 195 5.74 -5.96 -16.94
C ASP A 195 5.39 -4.55 -16.41
N GLY A 196 5.27 -3.55 -17.29
CA GLY A 196 4.85 -2.19 -16.94
C GLY A 196 3.33 -2.03 -17.04
N MET A 197 2.62 -2.13 -15.92
CA MET A 197 1.15 -2.13 -15.87
C MET A 197 0.54 -0.73 -16.05
N LEU A 198 1.14 0.26 -15.41
CA LEU A 198 0.59 1.61 -15.29
C LEU A 198 1.73 2.63 -15.37
N LYS A 199 1.53 3.69 -16.15
CA LYS A 199 2.42 4.86 -16.18
C LYS A 199 1.61 6.14 -16.23
N ARG A 200 2.01 7.14 -15.45
CA ARG A 200 1.42 8.47 -15.46
C ARG A 200 1.82 9.19 -16.75
N LYS A 201 0.83 9.81 -17.42
CA LYS A 201 1.01 10.50 -18.72
C LYS A 201 1.87 11.76 -18.62
N LYS A 202 1.79 12.46 -17.49
CA LYS A 202 2.52 13.71 -17.22
C LYS A 202 3.37 13.56 -15.98
N SER A 203 4.58 14.11 -16.00
CA SER A 203 5.47 14.14 -14.84
C SER A 203 4.80 14.76 -13.61
N ALA A 204 5.22 14.32 -12.42
CA ALA A 204 4.74 14.86 -11.15
C ALA A 204 5.17 16.34 -11.01
N THR A 205 4.20 17.22 -10.75
CA THR A 205 4.43 18.66 -10.55
C THR A 205 4.14 19.11 -9.11
N THR A 206 3.74 18.19 -8.25
CA THR A 206 3.34 18.42 -6.86
C THR A 206 4.53 18.43 -5.89
N PRO A 207 4.48 19.16 -4.77
CA PRO A 207 5.52 19.09 -3.75
C PRO A 207 5.49 17.77 -2.96
N HIS A 208 4.38 17.02 -3.01
CA HIS A 208 4.23 15.70 -2.40
C HIS A 208 4.28 14.56 -3.42
N PRO A 209 4.59 13.31 -3.00
CA PRO A 209 4.63 12.17 -3.90
C PRO A 209 3.24 11.80 -4.45
N VAL A 210 3.16 11.64 -5.77
CA VAL A 210 2.01 11.14 -6.53
C VAL A 210 2.35 9.87 -7.29
N LEU A 211 1.35 9.04 -7.56
CA LEU A 211 1.49 7.80 -8.32
C LEU A 211 2.11 8.10 -9.69
N SER A 212 3.27 7.50 -9.96
CA SER A 212 4.04 7.66 -11.20
C SER A 212 3.89 6.44 -12.08
N ALA A 213 4.17 5.24 -11.55
CA ALA A 213 4.13 4.02 -12.34
C ALA A 213 3.97 2.79 -11.45
N VAL A 214 3.53 1.69 -12.05
CA VAL A 214 3.47 0.39 -11.39
C VAL A 214 3.96 -0.71 -12.32
N TRP A 215 4.77 -1.62 -11.79
CA TRP A 215 5.29 -2.80 -12.48
C TRP A 215 4.97 -4.08 -11.73
N ILE A 216 4.87 -5.17 -12.49
CA ILE A 216 4.71 -6.55 -12.02
C ILE A 216 5.90 -7.36 -12.52
N GLY A 217 6.78 -7.78 -11.61
CA GLY A 217 7.96 -8.57 -11.99
C GLY A 217 7.68 -10.05 -12.22
N GLU A 218 8.69 -10.87 -11.99
CA GLU A 218 8.62 -12.32 -12.21
C GLU A 218 7.94 -13.03 -11.02
N GLY A 219 7.00 -13.94 -11.32
CA GLY A 219 6.29 -14.72 -10.31
C GLY A 219 7.17 -15.80 -9.69
N LYS A 220 7.01 -16.04 -8.38
CA LYS A 220 7.70 -17.11 -7.63
C LYS A 220 6.70 -18.01 -6.90
N SER A 221 7.13 -19.23 -6.60
CA SER A 221 6.29 -20.23 -5.94
C SER A 221 5.96 -19.87 -4.49
N THR A 222 6.83 -19.10 -3.83
CA THR A 222 6.61 -18.65 -2.45
C THR A 222 6.75 -17.13 -2.31
N PRO A 223 6.02 -16.51 -1.36
CA PRO A 223 6.18 -15.08 -1.09
C PRO A 223 7.54 -14.73 -0.49
N HIS A 224 8.21 -15.71 0.14
CA HIS A 224 9.54 -15.52 0.72
C HIS A 224 10.62 -15.33 -0.36
N GLU A 225 10.51 -16.02 -1.51
CA GLU A 225 11.39 -15.80 -2.66
C GLU A 225 11.23 -14.39 -3.21
N VAL A 226 9.99 -13.89 -3.34
CA VAL A 226 9.74 -12.50 -3.75
C VAL A 226 10.34 -11.51 -2.74
N LEU A 227 10.20 -11.79 -1.45
CA LEU A 227 10.78 -10.96 -0.39
C LEU A 227 12.33 -10.94 -0.46
N LYS A 228 12.96 -12.08 -0.77
CA LYS A 228 14.41 -12.17 -1.05
C LYS A 228 14.80 -11.32 -2.25
N MET A 229 14.06 -11.40 -3.36
CA MET A 229 14.31 -10.59 -4.55
C MET A 229 14.26 -9.08 -4.24
N PHE A 230 13.29 -8.60 -3.46
CA PHE A 230 13.28 -7.19 -3.02
C PHE A 230 14.51 -6.83 -2.17
N GLY A 231 14.98 -7.77 -1.35
CA GLY A 231 16.22 -7.64 -0.61
C GLY A 231 17.45 -7.48 -1.52
N GLU A 232 17.58 -8.36 -2.51
CA GLU A 232 18.68 -8.35 -3.49
C GLU A 232 18.64 -7.09 -4.36
N ALA A 233 17.47 -6.73 -4.87
CA ALA A 233 17.26 -5.51 -5.64
C ALA A 233 17.66 -4.27 -4.84
N SER A 234 17.26 -4.20 -3.56
CA SER A 234 17.68 -3.11 -2.67
C SER A 234 19.19 -3.08 -2.46
N HIS A 235 19.83 -4.24 -2.28
CA HIS A 235 21.26 -4.32 -2.03
C HIS A 235 22.08 -3.89 -3.24
N ARG A 236 21.69 -4.34 -4.44
CA ARG A 236 22.38 -4.06 -5.70
C ARG A 236 22.13 -2.63 -6.18
N ALA A 237 20.87 -2.21 -6.20
CA ALA A 237 20.48 -0.96 -6.82
C ALA A 237 20.60 0.26 -5.90
N ASN A 238 20.40 0.13 -4.58
CA ASN A 238 20.37 1.28 -3.67
C ASN A 238 21.70 1.51 -2.94
N ARG A 239 22.85 1.25 -3.58
CA ARG A 239 24.17 1.37 -2.95
C ARG A 239 24.47 2.79 -2.46
N TYR A 240 24.01 3.79 -3.20
CA TYR A 240 24.29 5.20 -2.93
C TYR A 240 23.11 5.95 -2.32
N GLY A 241 22.00 5.26 -1.99
CA GLY A 241 20.84 5.87 -1.37
C GLY A 241 19.89 6.60 -2.32
N ASN A 242 20.07 6.51 -3.65
CA ASN A 242 19.21 7.16 -4.63
C ASN A 242 17.78 6.59 -4.66
N LEU A 243 17.55 5.38 -4.14
CA LEU A 243 16.22 4.78 -3.96
C LEU A 243 15.75 4.90 -2.51
N GLY A 244 16.26 5.88 -1.76
CA GLY A 244 15.91 6.15 -0.37
C GLY A 244 17.09 5.92 0.59
N SER A 245 17.23 6.83 1.56
CA SER A 245 18.32 6.82 2.54
C SER A 245 17.82 7.26 3.93
N VAL A 246 18.50 6.73 4.95
CA VAL A 246 18.38 7.19 6.34
C VAL A 246 19.43 8.24 6.70
N LYS A 247 20.56 8.25 5.96
CA LYS A 247 21.61 9.27 6.04
C LYS A 247 21.29 10.31 4.99
N GLU A 248 20.85 11.48 5.43
CA GLU A 248 19.95 12.38 4.70
C GLU A 248 18.59 11.71 4.46
N ARG A 249 17.57 12.19 5.18
CA ARG A 249 16.26 11.52 5.20
C ARG A 249 15.58 11.67 3.86
N PHE A 250 15.65 10.61 3.07
CA PHE A 250 14.94 10.48 1.81
C PHE A 250 14.13 9.19 1.81
N ALA A 251 12.82 9.34 1.81
CA ALA A 251 11.91 8.23 1.82
C ALA A 251 11.95 7.56 0.43
N SER A 252 12.18 6.24 0.36
CA SER A 252 12.16 5.50 -0.90
C SER A 252 10.90 5.78 -1.74
N PRO A 253 11.04 6.12 -3.04
CA PRO A 253 9.90 6.30 -3.93
C PRO A 253 9.29 4.98 -4.41
N LEU A 254 9.98 3.86 -4.21
CA LEU A 254 9.51 2.54 -4.61
C LEU A 254 8.81 1.85 -3.45
N TRP A 255 7.50 1.66 -3.59
CA TRP A 255 6.68 0.81 -2.73
C TRP A 255 6.66 -0.60 -3.29
N CYS A 256 7.12 -1.56 -2.50
CA CYS A 256 7.20 -2.96 -2.90
C CYS A 256 6.15 -3.77 -2.14
N THR A 257 5.33 -4.55 -2.83
CA THR A 257 4.37 -5.46 -2.19
C THR A 257 4.30 -6.78 -2.93
N VAL A 258 3.74 -7.81 -2.30
CA VAL A 258 3.60 -9.17 -2.87
C VAL A 258 2.12 -9.47 -3.06
N ARG A 259 1.74 -9.94 -4.24
CA ARG A 259 0.36 -10.37 -4.53
C ARG A 259 0.35 -11.79 -5.07
N LYS A 260 -0.62 -12.58 -4.59
CA LYS A 260 -0.89 -13.89 -5.17
C LYS A 260 -1.76 -13.68 -6.41
N ILE A 261 -1.27 -14.13 -7.56
CA ILE A 261 -1.95 -14.03 -8.86
C ILE A 261 -1.83 -15.42 -9.50
N GLY A 262 -2.97 -16.07 -9.72
CA GLY A 262 -3.03 -17.50 -10.03
C GLY A 262 -2.35 -18.32 -8.90
N ASP A 263 -1.42 -19.17 -9.30
CA ASP A 263 -0.69 -20.05 -8.38
C ASP A 263 0.65 -19.48 -7.90
N LEU A 264 1.04 -18.30 -8.38
CA LEU A 264 2.33 -17.68 -8.07
C LEU A 264 2.17 -16.41 -7.24
N TYR A 265 3.29 -15.99 -6.63
CA TYR A 265 3.44 -14.74 -5.91
C TYR A 265 4.28 -13.78 -6.74
N TYR A 266 3.75 -12.60 -7.01
CA TYR A 266 4.41 -11.60 -7.86
C TYR A 266 4.91 -10.40 -7.04
N PRO A 267 6.12 -9.88 -7.34
CA PRO A 267 6.54 -8.57 -6.87
C PRO A 267 5.77 -7.50 -7.61
N ILE A 268 5.05 -6.66 -6.86
CA ILE A 268 4.44 -5.43 -7.36
C ILE A 268 5.28 -4.26 -6.86
N VAL A 269 5.76 -3.42 -7.78
CA VAL A 269 6.51 -2.19 -7.45
C VAL A 269 5.72 -1.00 -7.93
N THR A 270 5.36 -0.12 -7.00
CA THR A 270 4.74 1.17 -7.27
C THR A 270 5.75 2.28 -7.07
N GLU A 271 6.00 3.09 -8.08
CA GLU A 271 6.76 4.33 -7.96
C GLU A 271 5.83 5.50 -7.67
N VAL A 272 6.22 6.31 -6.69
CA VAL A 272 5.67 7.65 -6.47
C VAL A 272 6.76 8.70 -6.70
N GLN A 273 6.39 9.82 -7.30
CA GLN A 273 7.31 10.92 -7.58
C GLN A 273 6.70 12.26 -7.14
N ALA A 274 7.55 13.23 -6.85
CA ALA A 274 7.16 14.62 -6.58
C ALA A 274 7.93 15.54 -7.54
N LYS A 275 7.66 16.84 -7.52
CA LYS A 275 8.46 17.86 -8.19
C LYS A 275 9.79 18.02 -7.45
N ASP A 276 10.74 17.16 -7.80
CA ASP A 276 12.04 17.09 -7.15
C ASP A 276 13.09 16.58 -8.16
N GLU A 277 14.24 17.25 -8.20
CA GLU A 277 15.33 16.95 -9.14
C GLU A 277 15.91 15.54 -8.99
N ARG A 278 15.72 14.90 -7.83
CA ARG A 278 16.14 13.53 -7.58
C ARG A 278 15.50 12.56 -8.56
N TYR A 279 14.24 12.78 -8.96
CA TYR A 279 13.53 11.89 -9.87
C TYR A 279 13.95 12.04 -11.33
N THR A 280 14.51 13.20 -11.69
CA THR A 280 15.07 13.45 -13.03
C THR A 280 16.57 13.14 -13.11
N ASN A 281 17.19 12.73 -12.00
CA ASN A 281 18.61 12.43 -11.95
C ASN A 281 18.90 11.08 -12.64
N SER A 282 19.90 11.06 -13.53
CA SER A 282 20.31 9.83 -14.22
C SER A 282 20.75 8.70 -13.27
N LYS A 283 21.25 9.04 -12.06
CA LYS A 283 21.58 8.06 -11.01
C LYS A 283 20.31 7.37 -10.48
N TYR A 284 19.24 8.14 -10.25
CA TYR A 284 17.95 7.60 -9.84
C TYR A 284 17.38 6.68 -10.90
N GLU A 285 17.34 7.13 -12.15
CA GLU A 285 16.88 6.36 -13.31
C GLU A 285 17.61 5.02 -13.42
N ARG A 286 18.95 5.03 -13.36
CA ARG A 286 19.77 3.81 -13.42
C ARG A 286 19.51 2.86 -12.25
N ASP A 287 19.49 3.37 -11.02
CA ASP A 287 19.26 2.55 -9.85
C ASP A 287 17.82 1.98 -9.88
N ARG A 288 16.82 2.77 -10.29
CA ARG A 288 15.44 2.29 -10.47
C ARG A 288 15.37 1.17 -11.50
N ALA A 289 16.01 1.35 -12.66
CA ALA A 289 16.04 0.34 -13.71
C ALA A 289 16.73 -0.95 -13.23
N GLU A 290 17.86 -0.84 -12.53
CA GLU A 290 18.53 -2.01 -11.94
C GLU A 290 17.64 -2.71 -10.90
N PHE A 291 16.93 -1.96 -10.05
CA PHE A 291 15.99 -2.54 -9.09
C PHE A 291 14.90 -3.34 -9.80
N LEU A 292 14.29 -2.76 -10.83
CA LEU A 292 13.23 -3.39 -11.63
C LEU A 292 13.74 -4.64 -12.38
N ARG A 293 14.93 -4.56 -12.96
CA ARG A 293 15.57 -5.70 -13.63
C ARG A 293 15.83 -6.88 -12.69
N VAL A 294 16.28 -6.61 -11.46
CA VAL A 294 16.53 -7.67 -10.45
C VAL A 294 15.24 -8.38 -10.05
N ILE A 295 14.10 -7.69 -10.05
CA ILE A 295 12.82 -8.33 -9.76
C ILE A 295 12.14 -8.95 -10.99
N GLY A 296 12.82 -8.98 -12.14
CA GLY A 296 12.34 -9.59 -13.37
C GLY A 296 11.34 -8.74 -14.16
N VAL A 297 11.45 -7.41 -14.08
CA VAL A 297 10.73 -6.49 -14.98
C VAL A 297 11.63 -6.17 -16.17
N SER A 298 11.08 -6.29 -17.37
CA SER A 298 11.71 -5.84 -18.62
C SER A 298 11.64 -4.31 -18.70
N VAL A 299 12.75 -3.63 -18.43
CA VAL A 299 12.89 -2.15 -18.42
C VAL A 299 13.91 -1.66 -19.44
#